data_AF-A0A833TMC1-F1
#
_entry.id   AF-A0A833TMC1-F1
#
_cell.length_a   1.000
_cell.length_b   1.000
_cell.length_c   1.000
_cell.angle_alpha   90.00
_cell.angle_beta   90.00
_cell.angle_gamma   90.00
#
_symmetry.space_group_name_H-M   'P 1'
#
loop_
_entity.id
_entity.type
_entity.pdbx_description
1 polymer ?
#
loop_
_entity_poly.entity_id
_entity_poly.type
_entity_poly.pdbx_seq_one_letter_code
_entity_poly.pdbx_strand_id
1 'polypeptide(L)'
;MTRALNAKNKLGFIDGTLTPPDPTKPEYTQWNQTKDMVLTWILNSISPSIANSLEYHIDPRSVWLDLSSRFCHGNNARIYHLKRALSSLHQTTNSVHDYFNQIKQLWDELSHLQTATDLTDM
;
A
#
# COMPACT_ATOMS: atom_id res chain seq x y z
N MET A 1 8.53 -0.94 1.40
CA MET A 1 9.07 0.10 0.51
C MET A 1 9.28 1.45 1.20
N THR A 2 8.29 1.96 1.93
CA THR A 2 8.32 3.25 2.67
C THR A 2 9.59 3.48 3.50
N ARG A 3 10.02 2.49 4.30
CA ARG A 3 11.23 2.58 5.13
C ARG A 3 12.52 2.76 4.31
N ALA A 4 12.64 2.08 3.17
CA ALA A 4 13.83 2.14 2.31
C ALA A 4 13.95 3.50 1.61
N LEU A 5 12.81 4.08 1.21
CA LEU A 5 12.78 5.41 0.60
C LEU A 5 13.02 6.52 1.62
N ASN A 6 12.48 6.39 2.83
CA ASN A 6 12.76 7.31 3.93
C ASN A 6 14.25 7.32 4.30
N ALA A 7 14.87 6.13 4.40
CA ALA A 7 16.31 6.00 4.66
C ALA A 7 17.20 6.72 3.62
N LYS A 8 16.69 6.94 2.40
CA LYS A 8 17.38 7.67 1.33
C LYS A 8 16.87 9.10 1.11
N ASN A 9 16.00 9.60 1.98
CA ASN A 9 15.34 10.89 1.87
C ASN A 9 14.63 11.10 0.52
N LYS A 10 13.99 10.03 0.01
CA LYS A 10 13.25 10.03 -1.27
C LYS A 10 11.74 9.82 -1.10
N LEU A 11 11.25 9.81 0.14
CA LEU A 11 9.81 9.67 0.43
C LEU A 11 8.97 10.77 -0.25
N GLY A 12 9.56 11.96 -0.37
CA GLY A 12 9.03 13.14 -1.04
C GLY A 12 8.47 12.91 -2.45
N PHE A 13 9.02 11.94 -3.18
CA PHE A 13 8.58 11.60 -4.54
C PHE A 13 7.30 10.78 -4.59
N ILE A 14 6.91 10.18 -3.46
CA ILE A 14 5.73 9.29 -3.36
C ILE A 14 4.58 10.00 -2.64
N ASP A 15 4.86 10.65 -1.52
CA ASP A 15 3.87 11.47 -0.81
C ASP A 15 3.57 12.78 -1.56
N GLY A 16 4.46 13.15 -2.48
CA GLY A 16 4.46 14.38 -3.28
C GLY A 16 4.52 15.64 -2.43
N THR A 17 5.15 15.56 -1.27
CA THR A 17 5.65 16.72 -0.51
C THR A 17 6.80 17.41 -1.25
N LEU A 18 7.50 16.69 -2.15
CA LEU A 18 8.53 17.25 -3.00
C LEU A 18 7.93 17.73 -4.33
N THR A 19 7.79 19.04 -4.48
CA THR A 19 7.34 19.65 -5.74
C THR A 19 8.46 19.66 -6.78
N PRO A 20 8.14 19.51 -8.07
CA PRO A 20 9.12 19.65 -9.13
C PRO A 20 9.75 21.05 -9.11
N PRO A 21 11.08 21.17 -9.15
CA PRO A 21 11.77 22.45 -9.26
C PRO A 21 11.54 23.07 -10.64
N ASP A 22 11.81 24.36 -10.76
CA ASP A 22 11.73 25.08 -12.03
C ASP A 22 12.66 24.44 -13.09
N PRO A 23 12.18 24.11 -14.30
CA PRO A 23 12.98 23.50 -15.37
C PRO A 23 14.22 24.28 -15.77
N THR A 24 14.26 25.59 -15.49
CA THR A 24 15.40 26.46 -15.79
C THR A 24 16.53 26.33 -14.76
N LYS A 25 16.27 25.70 -13.60
CA LYS A 25 17.26 25.54 -12.55
C LYS A 25 18.13 24.30 -12.77
N PRO A 26 19.42 24.36 -12.39
CA PRO A 26 20.32 23.20 -12.48
C PRO A 26 19.85 22.01 -11.62
N GLU A 27 19.06 22.28 -10.58
CA GLU A 27 18.46 21.29 -9.68
C GLU A 27 17.42 20.39 -10.39
N TYR A 28 16.83 20.84 -11.51
CA TYR A 28 15.84 20.08 -12.26
C TYR A 28 16.41 18.78 -12.82
N THR A 29 17.63 18.82 -13.36
CA THR A 29 18.29 17.62 -13.90
C THR A 29 18.49 16.55 -12.82
N GLN A 30 18.96 16.96 -11.63
CA GLN A 30 19.17 16.04 -10.51
C GLN A 30 17.84 15.51 -9.95
N TRP A 31 16.82 16.35 -9.90
CA TRP A 31 15.47 15.94 -9.52
C TRP A 31 14.91 14.90 -10.49
N ASN A 32 15.04 15.13 -11.80
CA ASN A 32 14.53 14.22 -12.82
C ASN A 32 15.24 12.85 -12.80
N GLN A 33 16.58 12.85 -12.66
CA GLN A 33 17.35 11.60 -12.48
C GLN A 33 16.91 10.82 -11.23
N THR A 34 16.66 11.54 -10.14
CA THR A 34 16.19 10.92 -8.90
C THR A 34 14.77 10.35 -9.08
N LYS A 35 13.89 11.08 -9.77
CA LYS A 35 12.53 10.62 -10.11
C LYS A 35 12.58 9.28 -10.84
N ASP A 36 13.39 9.18 -11.88
CA ASP A 36 13.50 7.98 -12.71
C ASP A 36 14.11 6.80 -11.94
N MET A 37 15.05 7.07 -11.02
CA MET A 37 15.59 6.07 -10.11
C MET A 37 14.53 5.52 -9.15
N VAL A 38 13.69 6.39 -8.56
CA VAL A 38 12.59 5.95 -7.68
C VAL A 38 11.57 5.13 -8.47
N LEU A 39 11.22 5.57 -9.68
CA LEU A 39 10.31 4.83 -10.58
C LEU A 39 10.84 3.42 -10.86
N THR A 40 12.13 3.31 -11.19
CA THR A 40 12.81 2.03 -11.43
C THR A 40 12.79 1.13 -10.20
N TRP A 41 13.00 1.68 -9.00
CA TRP A 41 12.89 0.90 -7.75
C TRP A 41 11.46 0.38 -7.52
N ILE A 42 10.44 1.15 -7.86
CA ILE A 42 9.04 0.72 -7.75
C ILE A 42 8.77 -0.42 -8.72
N LEU A 43 9.07 -0.23 -10.00
CA LEU A 43 8.81 -1.23 -11.05
C LEU A 43 9.58 -2.54 -10.81
N ASN A 44 10.82 -2.47 -10.30
CA ASN A 44 11.61 -3.66 -9.97
C ASN A 44 11.17 -4.37 -8.68
N SER A 45 10.35 -3.73 -7.85
CA SER A 45 9.86 -4.30 -6.58
C SER A 45 8.53 -5.03 -6.70
N ILE A 46 7.88 -4.97 -7.87
CA ILE A 46 6.58 -5.57 -8.15
C ILE A 46 6.71 -6.67 -9.21
N SER A 47 5.66 -7.47 -9.39
CA SER A 47 5.70 -8.53 -10.41
C SER A 47 5.76 -7.93 -11.82
N PRO A 48 6.43 -8.59 -12.78
CA PRO A 48 6.56 -8.09 -14.16
C PRO A 48 5.22 -7.80 -14.83
N SER A 49 4.19 -8.60 -14.53
CA SER A 49 2.83 -8.39 -15.03
C SER A 49 2.22 -7.05 -14.59
N ILE A 50 2.48 -6.63 -13.34
CA ILE A 50 1.99 -5.35 -12.80
C ILE A 50 2.88 -4.21 -13.32
N ALA A 51 4.21 -4.43 -13.37
CA ALA A 51 5.16 -3.46 -13.90
C ALA A 51 4.84 -3.05 -15.36
N ASN A 52 4.53 -4.02 -16.23
CA ASN A 52 4.15 -3.73 -17.62
C ASN A 52 2.88 -2.88 -17.73
N SER A 53 1.95 -3.02 -16.79
CA SER A 53 0.74 -2.17 -16.76
C SER A 53 1.01 -0.74 -16.29
N LEU A 54 2.19 -0.50 -15.72
CA LEU A 54 2.62 0.76 -15.10
C LEU A 54 3.77 1.44 -15.87
N GLU A 55 4.32 0.78 -16.89
CA GLU A 55 5.52 1.22 -17.62
C GLU A 55 5.36 2.59 -18.28
N TYR A 56 4.13 2.97 -18.65
CA TYR A 56 3.83 4.25 -19.29
C TYR A 56 3.66 5.42 -18.31
N HIS A 57 3.69 5.18 -17.00
CA HIS A 57 3.57 6.24 -16.01
C HIS A 57 4.88 7.01 -15.85
N ILE A 58 4.80 8.32 -15.97
CA ILE A 58 5.97 9.23 -15.97
C ILE A 58 6.36 9.64 -14.53
N ASP A 59 5.43 9.51 -13.58
CA ASP A 59 5.56 10.04 -12.23
C ASP A 59 5.46 8.94 -11.15
N PRO A 60 6.47 8.80 -10.27
CA PRO A 60 6.47 7.83 -9.17
C PRO A 60 5.25 7.92 -8.25
N ARG A 61 4.72 9.13 -8.00
CA ARG A 61 3.51 9.30 -7.17
C ARG A 61 2.30 8.72 -7.88
N SER A 62 2.13 8.95 -9.18
CA SER A 62 1.04 8.33 -9.95
C SER A 62 1.08 6.79 -9.90
N VAL A 63 2.27 6.19 -10.03
CA VAL A 63 2.45 4.73 -9.92
C VAL A 63 2.09 4.24 -8.53
N TRP A 64 2.53 4.95 -7.49
CA TRP A 64 2.20 4.60 -6.12
C TRP A 64 0.69 4.68 -5.83
N LEU A 65 0.01 5.72 -6.33
CA LEU A 65 -1.43 5.87 -6.18
C LEU A 65 -2.21 4.79 -6.94
N ASP A 66 -1.79 4.41 -8.14
CA ASP A 66 -2.43 3.33 -8.89
C ASP A 66 -2.23 1.97 -8.19
N LEU A 67 -1.01 1.68 -7.70
CA LEU A 67 -0.75 0.50 -6.87
C LEU A 67 -1.59 0.51 -5.60
N SER A 68 -1.66 1.65 -4.90
CA SER A 68 -2.47 1.82 -3.71
C SER A 68 -3.94 1.60 -4.05
N SER A 69 -4.49 2.19 -5.11
CA SER A 69 -5.86 1.94 -5.52
C SER A 69 -6.08 0.45 -5.82
N ARG A 70 -5.29 -0.17 -6.71
CA ARG A 70 -5.51 -1.57 -7.11
C ARG A 70 -5.43 -2.57 -5.96
N PHE A 71 -4.53 -2.35 -4.99
CA PHE A 71 -4.26 -3.33 -3.94
C PHE A 71 -4.79 -2.94 -2.56
N CYS A 72 -5.04 -1.65 -2.26
CA CYS A 72 -5.70 -1.26 -1.01
C CYS A 72 -7.21 -1.59 -1.03
N HIS A 73 -7.88 -1.60 -2.20
CA HIS A 73 -9.24 -2.14 -2.31
C HIS A 73 -9.33 -3.64 -1.95
N GLY A 74 -8.21 -4.37 -2.01
CA GLY A 74 -8.13 -5.76 -1.54
C GLY A 74 -8.50 -5.92 -0.07
N ASN A 75 -8.34 -4.86 0.74
CA ASN A 75 -8.78 -4.85 2.13
C ASN A 75 -10.29 -5.02 2.24
N ASN A 76 -11.10 -4.46 1.33
CA ASN A 76 -12.56 -4.57 1.41
C ASN A 76 -13.06 -5.99 1.17
N ALA A 77 -12.48 -6.71 0.20
CA ALA A 77 -12.79 -8.12 -0.03
C ALA A 77 -12.33 -8.99 1.16
N ARG A 78 -11.16 -8.69 1.74
CA ARG A 78 -10.66 -9.38 2.94
C ARG A 78 -11.51 -9.08 4.18
N ILE A 79 -11.90 -7.83 4.39
CA ILE A 79 -12.82 -7.38 5.45
C ILE A 79 -14.16 -8.10 5.31
N TYR A 80 -14.72 -8.18 4.09
CA TYR A 80 -15.95 -8.92 3.84
C TYR A 80 -15.80 -10.40 4.18
N HIS A 81 -14.69 -11.03 3.75
CA HIS A 81 -14.39 -12.41 4.07
C HIS A 81 -14.26 -12.63 5.59
N LEU A 82 -13.57 -11.75 6.32
CA LEU A 82 -13.41 -11.81 7.77
C LEU A 82 -14.75 -11.63 8.49
N LYS A 83 -15.57 -10.65 8.09
CA LYS A 83 -16.94 -10.47 8.62
C LYS A 83 -17.79 -11.71 8.40
N ARG A 84 -17.72 -12.32 7.22
CA ARG A 84 -18.42 -13.56 6.90
C ARG A 84 -17.93 -14.72 7.76
N ALA A 85 -16.61 -14.90 7.88
CA ALA A 85 -16.00 -15.94 8.71
C ALA A 85 -16.45 -15.82 10.17
N LEU A 86 -16.46 -14.59 10.71
CA LEU A 86 -16.91 -14.29 12.07
C LEU A 86 -18.40 -14.57 12.25
N SER A 87 -19.24 -14.24 11.28
CA SER A 87 -20.69 -14.55 11.31
C SER A 87 -21.01 -16.04 11.22
N SER A 88 -20.16 -16.82 10.53
CA SER A 88 -20.30 -18.26 10.40
C SER A 88 -19.63 -19.06 11.52
N LEU A 89 -18.89 -18.40 12.41
CA LEU A 89 -18.09 -19.05 13.44
C LEU A 89 -19.00 -19.52 14.58
N HIS A 90 -19.15 -20.83 14.69
CA HIS A 90 -19.88 -21.47 15.79
C HIS A 90 -18.95 -22.38 16.58
N GLN A 91 -19.09 -22.36 17.91
CA GLN A 91 -18.22 -23.10 18.83
C GLN A 91 -18.15 -24.60 18.51
N THR A 92 -19.27 -25.19 18.07
CA THR A 92 -19.41 -26.61 17.70
C THR A 92 -18.66 -27.55 18.67
N THR A 93 -17.53 -28.14 18.26
CA THR A 93 -16.74 -29.10 19.04
C THR A 93 -15.53 -28.49 19.76
N ASN A 94 -15.27 -27.19 19.60
CA ASN A 94 -14.08 -26.53 20.15
C ASN A 94 -14.27 -26.17 21.62
N SER A 95 -13.17 -26.18 22.38
CA SER A 95 -13.20 -25.66 23.75
C SER A 95 -13.57 -24.18 23.75
N VAL A 96 -14.14 -23.69 24.86
CA VAL A 96 -14.48 -22.26 25.02
C VAL A 96 -13.25 -21.39 24.81
N HIS A 97 -12.08 -21.85 25.25
CA HIS A 97 -10.82 -21.15 25.10
C HIS A 97 -10.38 -21.05 23.63
N ASP A 98 -10.44 -22.15 22.89
CA ASP A 98 -10.04 -22.18 21.47
C ASP A 98 -11.00 -21.36 20.59
N TYR A 99 -12.30 -21.42 20.89
CA TYR A 99 -13.31 -20.60 20.22
C TYR A 99 -13.08 -19.11 20.47
N PHE A 100 -12.83 -18.71 21.72
CA PHE A 100 -12.53 -17.31 22.05
C PHE A 100 -11.26 -16.81 21.35
N ASN A 101 -10.20 -17.62 21.30
CA ASN A 101 -8.98 -17.25 20.61
C ASN A 101 -9.21 -17.06 19.10
N GLN A 102 -10.03 -17.90 18.46
CA GLN A 102 -10.38 -17.73 17.04
C GLN A 102 -11.19 -16.46 16.78
N ILE A 103 -12.16 -16.13 17.64
CA ILE A 103 -12.89 -14.85 17.54
C ILE A 103 -11.91 -13.69 17.65
N LYS A 104 -11.06 -13.71 18.68
CA LYS A 104 -10.11 -12.63 18.95
C LYS A 104 -9.15 -12.42 17.78
N GLN A 105 -8.63 -13.51 17.22
CA GLN A 105 -7.74 -13.45 16.06
C GLN A 105 -8.42 -12.80 14.84
N LEU A 106 -9.66 -13.20 14.53
CA LEU A 106 -10.42 -12.61 13.43
C LEU A 106 -10.75 -11.12 13.68
N TRP A 107 -11.03 -10.76 14.94
CA TRP A 107 -11.30 -9.38 15.34
C TRP A 107 -10.05 -8.49 15.25
N ASP A 108 -8.90 -8.97 15.71
CA ASP A 108 -7.64 -8.24 15.67
C ASP A 108 -7.23 -7.98 14.21
N GLU A 109 -7.37 -8.97 13.32
CA GLU A 109 -7.10 -8.80 11.88
C GLU A 109 -8.07 -7.80 11.24
N LEU A 110 -9.36 -7.88 11.57
CA LEU A 110 -10.39 -6.99 11.03
C LEU A 110 -10.18 -5.54 11.50
N SER A 111 -9.85 -5.32 12.77
CA SER A 111 -9.58 -3.99 13.32
C SER A 111 -8.35 -3.32 12.70
N HIS A 112 -7.29 -4.09 12.44
CA HIS A 112 -6.09 -3.61 11.76
C HIS A 112 -6.42 -3.17 10.32
N LEU A 113 -7.19 -3.97 9.59
CA LEU A 113 -7.56 -3.66 8.20
C LEU A 113 -8.53 -2.48 8.10
N GLN A 114 -9.48 -2.34 9.02
CA GLN A 114 -10.41 -1.20 9.03
C GLN A 114 -9.69 0.11 9.36
N THR A 115 -8.79 0.10 10.35
CA THR A 115 -7.99 1.29 10.70
C THR A 115 -7.12 1.73 9.51
N ALA A 116 -6.61 0.78 8.72
CA ALA A 116 -5.84 1.08 7.53
C ALA A 116 -6.68 1.69 6.39
N THR A 117 -7.98 1.35 6.31
CA THR A 117 -8.91 1.89 5.31
C THR A 117 -9.40 3.30 5.68
N ASP A 118 -9.74 3.56 6.95
CA ASP A 118 -10.19 4.88 7.42
C ASP A 118 -9.10 5.96 7.28
N LEU A 119 -7.81 5.57 7.35
CA LEU A 119 -6.68 6.48 7.14
C LEU A 119 -6.39 6.80 5.66
N THR A 120 -6.94 6.03 4.72
CA THR A 120 -6.79 6.28 3.28
C THR A 120 -7.93 7.08 2.65
N ASP A 121 -9.04 7.25 3.38
CA ASP A 121 -10.21 8.05 2.96
C ASP A 121 -10.19 9.50 3.53
N MET A 122 -9.07 9.92 4.15
CA MET A 122 -8.78 11.30 4.61
C MET A 122 -7.68 11.96 3.78
#